data_AF-A0A951NLJ5-F1
#
_entry.id   AF-A0A951NLJ5-F1
#
_cell.length_a   1.000
_cell.length_b   1.000
_cell.length_c   1.000
_cell.angle_alpha   90.00
_cell.angle_beta   90.00
_cell.angle_gamma   90.00
#
_symmetry.space_group_name_H-M   'P 1'
#
loop_
_entity.id
_entity.type
_entity.pdbx_description
1 polymer ?
#
loop_
_entity_poly.entity_id
_entity_poly.type
_entity_poly.pdbx_seq_one_letter_code
_entity_poly.pdbx_strand_id
1 'polypeptide(L)'
;MTLPSEGVIPSNLRAPISLTCDLVAGRGLVEASLDVPFVRRRADLQPVMANLVVGKGRVAPCESTERAEPAPLLEPSDPASVVPDEYVVRFEDEVFEVERLARELVEVAEGDLLRIFETAIEGFAARLEETGVASVRSSACVRYVAPNGLVETQEQS
;
A
#
# COMPACT_ATOMS: atom_id res chain seq x y z
N MET A 1 -23.72 59.39 -12.62
CA MET A 1 -23.36 58.39 -11.58
C MET A 1 -24.63 57.60 -11.31
N THR A 2 -24.93 56.63 -12.16
CA THR A 2 -24.61 55.19 -12.02
C THR A 2 -25.74 54.47 -11.28
N LEU A 3 -26.49 53.77 -12.13
CA LEU A 3 -27.60 52.82 -12.07
C LEU A 3 -27.95 52.13 -10.73
N PRO A 4 -29.27 51.85 -10.52
CA PRO A 4 -29.76 50.91 -9.52
C PRO A 4 -29.58 49.44 -9.98
N SER A 5 -29.52 48.57 -8.97
CA SER A 5 -29.31 47.12 -9.04
C SER A 5 -30.15 46.40 -10.09
N GLU A 6 -29.47 45.60 -10.91
CA GLU A 6 -30.02 44.54 -11.77
C GLU A 6 -31.00 43.66 -10.96
N GLY A 7 -32.17 43.27 -11.47
CA GLY A 7 -32.45 42.89 -12.85
C GLY A 7 -32.66 41.38 -12.88
N VAL A 8 -33.84 40.96 -12.43
CA VAL A 8 -34.34 39.58 -12.51
C VAL A 8 -34.36 39.15 -13.97
N ILE A 9 -33.55 38.15 -14.35
CA ILE A 9 -33.69 37.43 -15.62
C ILE A 9 -34.22 36.02 -15.33
N PRO A 10 -35.46 35.69 -15.73
CA PRO A 10 -35.94 34.32 -15.75
C PRO A 10 -35.41 33.61 -17.00
N SER A 11 -34.81 32.43 -16.82
CA SER A 11 -34.47 31.53 -17.93
C SER A 11 -35.15 30.18 -17.70
N ASN A 12 -36.47 30.16 -17.90
CA ASN A 12 -37.21 28.95 -18.25
C ASN A 12 -37.19 28.83 -19.78
N LEU A 13 -36.57 27.78 -20.32
CA LEU A 13 -37.04 26.93 -21.44
C LEU A 13 -35.89 26.08 -22.01
N ARG A 14 -35.67 24.90 -21.43
CA ARG A 14 -35.55 23.66 -22.22
C ARG A 14 -35.72 22.43 -21.30
N ALA A 15 -36.94 21.90 -21.25
CA ALA A 15 -37.20 20.52 -20.85
C ALA A 15 -36.88 19.58 -22.05
N PRO A 16 -37.15 18.26 -21.96
CA PRO A 16 -36.53 17.29 -21.07
C PRO A 16 -35.93 16.14 -21.90
N ILE A 17 -34.89 15.47 -21.40
CA ILE A 17 -34.60 14.10 -21.84
C ILE A 17 -34.83 13.19 -20.66
N SER A 18 -35.95 12.47 -20.73
CA SER A 18 -36.22 11.29 -19.93
C SER A 18 -35.04 10.35 -19.99
N LEU A 19 -34.53 9.94 -18.83
CA LEU A 19 -34.15 8.55 -18.66
C LEU A 19 -34.60 8.12 -17.27
N THR A 20 -35.78 7.51 -17.25
CA THR A 20 -36.25 6.67 -16.17
C THR A 20 -35.24 5.53 -15.99
N CYS A 21 -34.43 5.57 -14.93
CA CYS A 21 -33.81 4.35 -14.41
C CYS A 21 -34.88 3.61 -13.63
N ASP A 22 -35.61 2.83 -14.41
CA ASP A 22 -36.56 1.81 -14.02
C ASP A 22 -35.86 0.72 -13.19
N LEU A 23 -36.65 0.16 -12.28
CA LEU A 23 -36.63 -1.24 -11.88
C LEU A 23 -35.53 -1.76 -10.95
N VAL A 24 -35.92 -1.74 -9.68
CA VAL A 24 -35.65 -2.80 -8.71
C VAL A 24 -36.09 -4.18 -9.26
N ALA A 25 -35.36 -5.22 -8.83
CA ALA A 25 -35.65 -6.65 -8.91
C ALA A 25 -35.19 -7.41 -10.18
N GLY A 26 -34.17 -8.26 -10.01
CA GLY A 26 -33.94 -9.33 -10.97
C GLY A 26 -32.58 -10.02 -10.93
N ARG A 27 -32.39 -10.94 -9.97
CA ARG A 27 -31.72 -12.25 -10.11
C ARG A 27 -30.56 -12.40 -11.13
N GLY A 28 -29.36 -12.58 -10.56
CA GLY A 28 -28.25 -13.39 -11.09
C GLY A 28 -27.12 -13.30 -10.06
N LEU A 29 -26.87 -14.26 -9.17
CA LEU A 29 -26.58 -15.68 -9.41
C LEU A 29 -25.52 -15.84 -10.50
N VAL A 30 -24.35 -15.25 -10.24
CA VAL A 30 -23.09 -15.81 -10.72
C VAL A 30 -22.41 -16.46 -9.52
N GLU A 31 -22.31 -17.77 -9.63
CA GLU A 31 -21.63 -18.67 -8.72
C GLU A 31 -20.17 -18.25 -8.54
N ALA A 32 -19.81 -17.79 -7.35
CA ALA A 32 -18.50 -18.08 -6.80
C ALA A 32 -18.70 -19.23 -5.81
N SER A 33 -18.82 -20.43 -6.37
CA SER A 33 -18.73 -21.68 -5.63
C SER A 33 -17.28 -21.83 -5.14
N LEU A 34 -16.94 -21.18 -4.03
CA LEU A 34 -15.94 -21.73 -3.13
C LEU A 34 -16.70 -22.60 -2.13
N ASP A 35 -16.85 -23.84 -2.56
CA ASP A 35 -17.18 -24.99 -1.71
C ASP A 35 -16.16 -25.01 -0.56
N VAL A 36 -16.57 -24.49 0.60
CA VAL A 36 -15.87 -24.70 1.87
C VAL A 36 -16.75 -25.56 2.75
N PRO A 37 -16.67 -26.89 2.65
CA PRO A 37 -17.07 -27.74 3.74
C PRO A 37 -15.82 -28.12 4.52
N PHE A 38 -15.91 -27.93 5.82
CA PHE A 38 -15.80 -29.01 6.80
C PHE A 38 -14.85 -28.70 7.96
N VAL A 39 -15.43 -28.04 8.95
CA VAL A 39 -14.91 -28.04 10.32
C VAL A 39 -15.32 -29.36 10.99
N ARG A 40 -14.28 -30.04 11.53
CA ARG A 40 -14.24 -30.97 12.68
C ARG A 40 -14.46 -32.49 12.48
N ARG A 41 -13.30 -33.16 12.60
CA ARG A 41 -12.88 -33.99 13.77
C ARG A 41 -13.48 -35.41 13.85
N ARG A 42 -12.65 -36.41 13.54
CA ARG A 42 -12.10 -37.37 14.54
C ARG A 42 -11.07 -38.30 13.93
N ALA A 43 -9.97 -38.47 14.66
CA ALA A 43 -9.10 -39.63 14.80
C ALA A 43 -8.89 -40.54 13.57
N ASP A 44 -7.65 -40.68 13.13
CA ASP A 44 -6.75 -41.75 13.57
C ASP A 44 -5.42 -41.69 12.80
N LEU A 45 -4.37 -42.32 13.35
CA LEU A 45 -3.07 -42.66 12.72
C LEU A 45 -1.96 -41.58 12.64
N GLN A 46 -1.22 -41.50 13.76
CA GLN A 46 0.20 -41.86 13.95
C GLN A 46 1.29 -41.43 12.93
N PRO A 47 2.52 -41.21 13.42
CA PRO A 47 3.48 -40.26 12.88
C PRO A 47 4.42 -40.90 11.85
N VAL A 48 4.69 -40.20 10.74
CA VAL A 48 5.78 -40.56 9.83
C VAL A 48 6.70 -39.35 9.67
N MET A 49 7.93 -39.57 10.08
CA MET A 49 9.09 -38.69 10.02
C MET A 49 9.19 -37.95 8.68
N ALA A 50 8.96 -36.63 8.69
CA ALA A 50 9.41 -35.75 7.63
C ALA A 50 10.72 -35.09 8.07
N ASN A 51 11.82 -35.59 7.51
CA ASN A 51 13.16 -35.09 7.72
C ASN A 51 13.23 -33.59 7.39
N LEU A 52 13.77 -32.80 8.31
CA LEU A 52 14.17 -31.41 8.08
C LEU A 52 15.31 -31.41 7.06
N VAL A 53 14.98 -31.26 5.77
CA VAL A 53 15.97 -30.90 4.76
C VAL A 53 16.30 -29.44 4.96
N VAL A 54 17.51 -29.20 5.46
CA VAL A 54 18.23 -27.94 5.35
C VAL A 54 18.36 -27.59 3.87
N GLY A 55 17.43 -26.75 3.39
CA GLY A 55 17.51 -26.10 2.09
C GLY A 55 18.15 -24.73 2.24
N LYS A 56 19.44 -24.64 1.89
CA LYS A 56 20.13 -23.37 1.61
C LYS A 56 19.28 -22.48 0.71
N GLY A 57 19.25 -21.20 1.04
CA GLY A 57 18.38 -20.18 0.48
C GLY A 57 18.30 -20.14 -1.04
N ARG A 58 17.08 -19.92 -1.52
CA ARG A 58 16.82 -19.20 -2.76
C ARG A 58 16.33 -17.82 -2.33
N VAL A 59 17.12 -16.79 -2.57
CA VAL A 59 16.59 -15.43 -2.66
C VAL A 59 15.62 -15.46 -3.83
N ALA A 60 14.34 -15.29 -3.53
CA ALA A 60 13.32 -15.21 -4.57
C ALA A 60 13.58 -13.93 -5.38
N PRO A 61 13.43 -13.95 -6.71
CA PRO A 61 13.16 -12.71 -7.42
C PRO A 61 11.95 -12.08 -6.74
N CYS A 62 12.02 -10.78 -6.50
CA CYS A 62 11.02 -10.11 -5.70
C CYS A 62 9.72 -9.92 -6.48
N GLU A 63 9.01 -11.02 -6.72
CA GLU A 63 7.75 -11.07 -7.44
C GLU A 63 6.63 -10.96 -6.42
N SER A 64 6.17 -9.72 -6.15
CA SER A 64 4.97 -9.24 -5.42
C SER A 64 4.22 -10.19 -4.46
N THR A 65 4.91 -11.10 -3.79
CA THR A 65 4.34 -12.09 -2.89
C THR A 65 4.39 -11.52 -1.49
N GLU A 66 3.29 -11.61 -0.77
CA GLU A 66 3.17 -11.16 0.61
C GLU A 66 4.21 -11.87 1.50
N ARG A 67 4.87 -11.10 2.37
CA ARG A 67 5.94 -11.55 3.25
C ARG A 67 5.35 -12.34 4.42
N ALA A 68 5.98 -13.45 4.79
CA ALA A 68 5.54 -14.27 5.92
C ALA A 68 5.65 -13.55 7.28
N GLU A 69 6.60 -12.62 7.41
CA GLU A 69 6.76 -11.75 8.57
C GLU A 69 6.96 -10.30 8.10
N PRO A 70 6.28 -9.31 8.70
CA PRO A 70 6.34 -7.93 8.23
C PRO A 70 7.78 -7.41 8.27
N ALA A 71 8.15 -6.60 7.27
CA ALA A 71 9.44 -5.93 7.22
C ALA A 71 9.68 -5.14 8.52
N PRO A 72 10.91 -5.08 9.05
CA PRO A 72 11.21 -4.32 10.25
C PRO A 72 10.89 -2.83 10.06
N LEU A 73 10.26 -2.23 11.07
CA LEU A 73 10.12 -0.78 11.21
C LEU A 73 11.24 -0.32 12.15
N LEU A 74 12.15 0.51 11.65
CA LEU A 74 13.28 1.01 12.42
C LEU A 74 12.83 2.13 13.36
N GLU A 75 13.44 2.18 14.54
CA GLU A 75 13.23 3.28 15.48
C GLU A 75 14.16 4.45 15.14
N PRO A 76 13.66 5.69 15.24
CA PRO A 76 14.49 6.87 15.02
C PRO A 76 15.52 6.98 16.15
N SER A 77 16.74 7.40 15.83
CA SER A 77 17.77 7.64 16.85
C SER A 77 17.43 8.81 17.76
N ASP A 78 16.73 9.82 17.22
CA ASP A 78 16.18 10.94 17.97
C ASP A 78 14.70 11.11 17.62
N PRO A 79 13.77 10.89 18.57
CA PRO A 79 12.33 10.97 18.29
C PRO A 79 11.84 12.41 18.08
N ALA A 80 12.57 13.42 18.57
CA ALA A 80 12.19 14.82 18.39
C ALA A 80 12.48 15.31 16.96
N SER A 81 13.37 14.63 16.25
CA SER A 81 13.75 14.95 14.87
C SER A 81 12.87 14.27 13.82
N VAL A 82 11.90 13.44 14.21
CA VAL A 82 11.04 12.70 13.27
C VAL A 82 10.10 13.63 12.51
N VAL A 83 10.00 13.45 11.20
CA VAL A 83 8.96 14.05 10.38
C VAL A 83 7.73 13.14 10.43
N PRO A 84 6.57 13.63 10.90
CA PRO A 84 5.38 12.80 11.03
C PRO A 84 4.91 12.28 9.67
N ASP A 85 4.44 11.04 9.66
CA ASP A 85 3.85 10.33 8.51
C ASP A 85 4.78 10.18 7.30
N GLU A 86 6.06 10.55 7.41
CA GLU A 86 7.02 10.46 6.32
C GLU A 86 8.03 9.35 6.59
N TYR A 87 8.16 8.45 5.62
CA TYR A 87 8.97 7.24 5.77
C TYR A 87 9.89 7.05 4.58
N VAL A 88 11.06 6.49 4.86
CA VAL A 88 12.00 5.97 3.88
C VAL A 88 11.87 4.45 3.88
N VAL A 89 11.51 3.92 2.72
CA VAL A 89 11.36 2.49 2.47
C VAL A 89 12.58 2.05 1.67
N ARG A 90 13.34 1.09 2.21
CA ARG A 90 14.44 0.46 1.49
C ARG A 90 13.99 -0.90 0.98
N PHE A 91 14.27 -1.16 -0.29
CA PHE A 91 14.04 -2.46 -0.89
C PHE A 91 15.14 -3.47 -0.55
N GLU A 92 14.85 -4.75 -0.76
CA GLU A 92 15.90 -5.77 -0.82
C GLU A 92 16.86 -5.46 -1.98
N ASP A 93 18.08 -5.99 -1.91
CA ASP A 93 19.08 -5.75 -2.96
C ASP A 93 18.66 -6.42 -4.29
N GLU A 94 19.04 -5.83 -5.43
CA GLU A 94 18.80 -6.35 -6.79
C GLU A 94 17.32 -6.31 -7.24
N VAL A 95 16.58 -5.27 -6.83
CA VAL A 95 15.22 -5.04 -7.31
C VAL A 95 15.23 -4.42 -8.71
N PHE A 96 14.66 -5.14 -9.67
CA PHE A 96 14.41 -4.59 -11.00
C PHE A 96 13.21 -3.64 -10.99
N GLU A 97 13.29 -2.55 -11.77
CA GLU A 97 12.20 -1.56 -11.91
C GLU A 97 11.78 -0.89 -10.58
N VAL A 98 12.75 -0.39 -9.81
CA VAL A 98 12.55 0.33 -8.52
C VAL A 98 11.44 1.38 -8.60
N GLU A 99 11.41 2.21 -9.65
CA GLU A 99 10.38 3.23 -9.83
C GLU A 99 8.96 2.65 -9.92
N ARG A 100 8.80 1.56 -10.68
CA ARG A 100 7.50 0.91 -10.87
C ARG A 100 6.99 0.32 -9.56
N LEU A 101 7.84 -0.42 -8.87
CA LEU A 101 7.49 -1.05 -7.59
C LEU A 101 7.16 0.01 -6.52
N ALA A 102 7.93 1.10 -6.45
CA ALA A 102 7.65 2.19 -5.53
C ALA A 102 6.26 2.80 -5.75
N ARG A 103 5.88 3.05 -7.02
CA ARG A 103 4.55 3.57 -7.35
C ARG A 103 3.44 2.59 -6.98
N GLU A 104 3.60 1.31 -7.31
CA GLU A 104 2.63 0.27 -6.97
C GLU A 104 2.39 0.18 -5.45
N LEU A 105 3.48 0.15 -4.67
CA LEU A 105 3.38 0.05 -3.22
C LEU A 105 2.74 1.28 -2.58
N VAL A 106 3.02 2.48 -3.09
CA VAL A 106 2.40 3.71 -2.59
C VAL A 106 0.93 3.80 -2.98
N GLU A 107 0.56 3.37 -4.18
CA GLU A 107 -0.85 3.33 -4.63
C GLU A 107 -1.68 2.37 -3.76
N VAL A 108 -1.16 1.17 -3.48
CA VAL A 108 -1.81 0.20 -2.58
C VAL A 108 -1.88 0.71 -1.14
N ALA A 109 -0.88 1.48 -0.70
CA ALA A 109 -0.83 2.07 0.62
C ALA A 109 -1.63 3.37 0.75
N GLU A 110 -2.27 3.84 -0.32
CA GLU A 110 -3.03 5.09 -0.39
C GLU A 110 -2.21 6.32 0.05
N GLY A 111 -0.90 6.32 -0.24
CA GLY A 111 0.04 7.35 0.19
C GLY A 111 0.48 8.34 -0.88
N ASP A 112 1.35 9.27 -0.49
CA ASP A 112 1.99 10.23 -1.41
C ASP A 112 3.46 9.88 -1.64
N LEU A 113 3.83 9.60 -2.89
CA LEU A 113 5.23 9.35 -3.25
C LEU A 113 6.02 10.66 -3.30
N LEU A 114 7.07 10.79 -2.50
CA LEU A 114 7.88 12.02 -2.40
C LEU A 114 9.17 11.94 -3.24
N ARG A 115 9.85 10.79 -3.18
CA ARG A 115 11.13 10.59 -3.88
C ARG A 115 11.37 9.11 -4.15
N ILE A 116 12.03 8.81 -5.25
CA ILE A 116 12.54 7.47 -5.58
C ILE A 116 14.08 7.53 -5.52
N PHE A 117 14.69 6.48 -4.96
CA PHE A 117 16.13 6.30 -4.87
C PHE A 117 16.51 5.06 -5.68
N GLU A 118 17.32 5.23 -6.72
CA GLU A 118 17.67 4.15 -7.67
C GLU A 118 19.16 3.75 -7.63
N THR A 119 19.94 4.33 -6.72
CA THR A 119 21.41 4.20 -6.74
C THR A 119 21.98 3.72 -5.42
N ALA A 120 22.46 4.64 -4.57
CA ALA A 120 23.14 4.33 -3.31
C ALA A 120 22.25 3.55 -2.33
N ILE A 121 20.93 3.74 -2.46
CA ILE A 121 19.90 3.01 -1.74
C ILE A 121 18.78 2.78 -2.76
N GLU A 122 18.42 1.52 -3.01
CA GLU A 122 17.24 1.18 -3.81
C GLU A 122 15.99 1.29 -2.92
N GLY A 123 15.06 2.17 -3.27
CA GLY A 123 13.89 2.43 -2.44
C GLY A 123 13.16 3.72 -2.77
N PHE A 124 12.35 4.19 -1.82
CA PHE A 124 11.61 5.45 -1.98
C PHE A 124 11.33 6.13 -0.64
N ALA A 125 11.01 7.41 -0.69
CA ALA A 125 10.41 8.15 0.41
C ALA A 125 8.96 8.47 0.06
N ALA A 126 8.05 8.26 1.01
CA ALA A 126 6.64 8.55 0.85
C ALA A 126 6.02 9.04 2.15
N ARG A 127 4.89 9.74 2.01
CA ARG A 127 3.98 9.99 3.12
C ARG A 127 2.97 8.87 3.21
N LEU A 128 2.91 8.21 4.37
CA LEU A 128 2.09 7.02 4.60
C LEU A 128 1.44 7.14 5.98
N GLU A 129 0.14 6.88 6.07
CA GLU A 129 -0.53 6.66 7.36
C GLU A 129 -0.14 5.29 7.95
N GLU A 130 -0.42 5.05 9.23
CA GLU A 130 -0.05 3.80 9.93
C GLU A 130 -0.54 2.53 9.20
N THR A 131 -1.73 2.58 8.59
CA THR A 131 -2.29 1.50 7.77
C THR A 131 -1.48 1.28 6.50
N GLY A 132 -1.08 2.35 5.81
CA GLY A 132 -0.21 2.30 4.63
C GLY A 132 1.18 1.75 4.96
N VAL A 133 1.74 2.11 6.12
CA VAL A 133 3.00 1.54 6.62
C VAL A 133 2.88 0.03 6.81
N ALA A 134 1.77 -0.46 7.37
CA ALA A 134 1.54 -1.90 7.51
C ALA A 134 1.49 -2.60 6.14
N SER A 135 0.77 -2.03 5.16
CA SER A 135 0.69 -2.57 3.79
C SER A 135 2.06 -2.65 3.12
N VAL A 136 2.86 -1.59 3.19
CA VAL A 136 4.21 -1.58 2.62
C VAL A 136 5.10 -2.63 3.29
N ARG A 137 5.01 -2.78 4.62
CA ARG A 137 5.80 -3.77 5.38
C ARG A 137 5.43 -5.21 5.06
N SER A 138 4.21 -5.47 4.58
CA SER A 138 3.80 -6.81 4.14
C SER A 138 4.42 -7.22 2.79
N SER A 139 5.05 -6.30 2.05
CA SER A 139 5.71 -6.65 0.79
C SER A 139 7.02 -7.42 1.02
N ALA A 140 7.22 -8.53 0.31
CA ALA A 140 8.49 -9.28 0.36
C ALA A 140 9.68 -8.48 -0.18
N CYS A 141 9.43 -7.40 -0.92
CA CYS A 141 10.47 -6.56 -1.53
C CYS A 141 10.97 -5.45 -0.66
N VAL A 142 10.33 -5.26 0.50
CA VAL A 142 10.74 -4.26 1.47
C VAL A 142 11.67 -4.90 2.49
N ARG A 143 12.88 -4.36 2.55
CA ARG A 143 13.89 -4.76 3.52
C ARG A 143 13.63 -4.15 4.88
N TYR A 144 13.33 -2.87 4.92
CA TYR A 144 12.91 -2.16 6.12
C TYR A 144 12.18 -0.86 5.78
N VAL A 145 11.44 -0.35 6.75
CA VAL A 145 10.86 0.98 6.74
C VAL A 145 11.48 1.78 7.88
N ALA A 146 11.88 3.02 7.62
CA ALA A 146 12.43 3.92 8.63
C ALA A 146 11.66 5.25 8.61
N PRO A 147 11.33 5.85 9.77
CA PRO A 147 10.80 7.20 9.81
C PRO A 147 11.82 8.18 9.24
N ASN A 148 11.35 9.14 8.45
CA ASN A 148 12.19 10.24 8.01
C ASN A 148 12.43 11.23 9.16
N GLY A 149 13.53 11.97 9.10
CA GLY A 149 13.89 12.90 10.16
C GLY A 149 14.77 14.05 9.69
N LEU A 150 14.81 15.08 10.51
CA LEU A 150 15.68 16.23 10.35
C LEU A 150 17.10 15.88 10.81
N VAL A 151 18.09 16.42 10.11
CA VAL A 151 19.49 16.33 10.49
C VAL A 151 20.01 17.71 10.84
N GLU A 152 20.63 17.83 12.01
CA GLU A 152 21.28 19.07 12.42
C GLU A 152 22.64 19.18 11.74
N THR A 153 22.96 20.38 11.25
CA THR A 153 24.30 20.66 10.74
C THR A 153 25.25 20.83 11.92
N GLN A 154 26.23 19.95 12.02
CA GLN A 154 27.33 20.15 12.96
C GLN A 154 28.33 21.09 12.29
N GLU A 155 28.26 22.38 12.59
CA GLU A 155 29.34 23.32 12.25
C GLU A 155 30.59 22.90 13.04
N GLN A 156 31.44 22.10 12.40
CA GLN A 156 32.76 21.76 12.93
C GLN A 156 33.60 23.04 12.91
N SER A 157 33.77 23.63 14.10
CA SER A 157 34.60 24.82 14.35
C SER A 157 36.07 24.47 14.48
#